data_AF-A0AAP5H0V5-F1
#
_entry.id   AF-A0AAP5H0V5-F1
#
_cell.length_a   1.000
_cell.length_b   1.000
_cell.length_c   1.000
_cell.angle_alpha   90.00
_cell.angle_beta   90.00
_cell.angle_gamma   90.00
#
_symmetry.space_group_name_H-M   'P 1'
#
loop_
_entity.id
_entity.type
_entity.pdbx_description
1 polymer ?
#
loop_
_entity_poly.entity_id
_entity_poly.type
_entity_poly.pdbx_seq_one_letter_code
_entity_poly.pdbx_strand_id
1 'polypeptide(L)'
;MEIVTSRMDQIRTLVNEMIFNMDSSVQRHQASVHLYGVSSYASILALKRGLEPEISAIAGLLHQFYYYKTRIAHYPGVNSAETVRPLLRDLQIFSKEEQRSILQAIFYQDHLMQVHDPYDEIIKDAVIFHQYVQHIDQPVSPSSALRLVNTLNELSISINHINIDEITATDSCIHCNIIDKRQGLANIAEELAGQVVVGISGDQRYREICQYWPDPEIHKVLQGNWCAAFVYHCCMLAGIVLPIRYPSGKYRLAGVGAMLEWSQLPETGFFHHDKEYSFKPERGDIVIYEKLLSDDSHDHVGIVLELDDDTILVAEGNKDNENCSDIVRRSRSHCILGYIRIDNEYLYSFNGIYDPIL
;
A
#
# COMPACT_ATOMS: atom_id res chain seq x y z
N MET A 1 32.64 24.74 -12.34
CA MET A 1 31.25 25.04 -12.73
C MET A 1 30.42 23.94 -12.10
N GLU A 2 29.80 24.22 -10.95
CA GLU A 2 28.87 23.26 -10.34
C GLU A 2 27.71 23.07 -11.32
N ILE A 3 27.47 21.83 -11.75
CA ILE A 3 26.29 21.51 -12.55
C ILE A 3 25.12 21.62 -11.57
N VAL A 4 24.40 22.73 -11.62
CA VAL A 4 23.13 22.87 -10.89
C VAL A 4 22.20 21.83 -11.49
N THR A 5 21.93 20.77 -10.73
CA THR A 5 21.10 19.65 -11.15
C THR A 5 19.64 20.06 -10.97
N SER A 6 18.84 20.04 -12.03
CA SER A 6 17.44 20.48 -11.95
C SER A 6 16.61 19.56 -11.03
N ARG A 7 15.43 20.03 -10.58
CA ARG A 7 14.52 19.21 -9.74
C ARG A 7 14.12 17.93 -10.47
N MET A 8 13.73 18.07 -11.74
CA MET A 8 13.46 16.94 -12.63
C MET A 8 14.64 15.98 -12.76
N ASP A 9 15.89 16.47 -12.88
CA ASP A 9 17.05 15.58 -12.99
C ASP A 9 17.29 14.76 -11.72
N GLN A 10 17.05 15.33 -10.53
CA GLN A 10 17.13 14.57 -9.27
C GLN A 10 16.07 13.46 -9.21
N ILE A 11 14.84 13.76 -9.64
CA ILE A 11 13.76 12.76 -9.71
C ILE A 11 14.07 11.68 -10.76
N ARG A 12 14.62 12.06 -11.91
CA ARG A 12 15.04 11.09 -12.94
C ARG A 12 16.15 10.16 -12.45
N THR A 13 17.13 10.68 -11.71
CA THR A 13 18.17 9.83 -11.09
C THR A 13 17.53 8.79 -10.18
N LEU A 14 16.62 9.21 -9.30
CA LEU A 14 15.90 8.32 -8.38
C LEU A 14 15.08 7.24 -9.11
N VAL A 15 14.36 7.60 -10.17
CA VAL A 15 13.58 6.65 -10.98
C VAL A 15 14.49 5.71 -11.79
N ASN A 16 15.57 6.24 -12.37
CA ASN A 16 16.51 5.42 -13.16
C ASN A 16 17.27 4.43 -12.28
N GLU A 17 17.65 4.80 -11.06
CA GLU A 17 18.23 3.88 -10.08
C GLU A 17 17.24 2.78 -9.68
N MET A 18 15.97 3.11 -9.45
CA MET A 18 14.92 2.11 -9.23
C MET A 18 14.84 1.14 -10.41
N ILE A 19 14.75 1.66 -11.64
CA ILE A 19 14.64 0.83 -12.85
C ILE A 19 15.89 -0.04 -13.03
N PHE A 20 17.08 0.52 -12.87
CA PHE A 20 18.35 -0.19 -13.04
C PHE A 20 18.45 -1.43 -12.14
N ASN A 21 17.92 -1.33 -10.92
CA ASN A 21 17.95 -2.41 -9.91
C ASN A 21 16.90 -3.52 -10.13
N MET A 22 16.03 -3.42 -11.14
CA MET A 22 15.10 -4.51 -11.47
C MET A 22 15.85 -5.65 -12.19
N ASP A 23 15.54 -6.91 -11.89
CA ASP A 23 16.28 -8.07 -12.43
C ASP A 23 16.19 -8.22 -13.97
N SER A 24 14.98 -8.10 -14.52
CA SER A 24 14.71 -8.38 -15.94
C SER A 24 14.92 -7.17 -16.83
N SER A 25 15.76 -7.30 -17.87
CA SER A 25 16.00 -6.26 -18.88
C SER A 25 14.73 -5.86 -19.63
N VAL A 26 13.84 -6.81 -19.90
CA VAL A 26 12.54 -6.55 -20.55
C VAL A 26 11.68 -5.71 -19.63
N GLN A 27 11.59 -6.07 -18.35
CA GLN A 27 10.82 -5.30 -17.38
C GLN A 27 11.41 -3.90 -17.16
N ARG A 28 12.75 -3.75 -17.17
CA ARG A 28 13.41 -2.44 -17.12
C ARG A 28 12.98 -1.56 -18.29
N HIS A 29 13.01 -2.11 -19.50
CA HIS A 29 12.60 -1.38 -20.69
C HIS A 29 11.11 -0.99 -20.63
N GLN A 30 10.24 -1.92 -20.24
CA GLN A 30 8.80 -1.66 -20.07
C GLN A 30 8.53 -0.57 -19.03
N ALA A 31 9.22 -0.61 -17.88
CA ALA A 31 9.11 0.43 -16.86
C ALA A 31 9.55 1.80 -17.37
N SER A 32 10.69 1.87 -18.08
CA SER A 32 11.15 3.11 -18.68
C SER A 32 10.15 3.69 -19.68
N VAL A 33 9.63 2.87 -20.59
CA VAL A 33 8.64 3.31 -21.59
C VAL A 33 7.37 3.83 -20.91
N HIS A 34 6.87 3.09 -19.91
CA HIS A 34 5.66 3.45 -19.19
C HIS A 34 5.81 4.76 -18.40
N LEU A 35 6.78 4.82 -17.49
CA LEU A 35 6.95 5.95 -16.58
C LEU A 35 7.28 7.25 -17.33
N TYR A 36 8.21 7.21 -18.29
CA TYR A 36 8.55 8.40 -19.07
C TYR A 36 7.46 8.78 -20.08
N GLY A 37 6.70 7.80 -20.58
CA GLY A 37 5.55 8.04 -21.43
C GLY A 37 4.45 8.81 -20.69
N VAL A 38 4.03 8.30 -19.52
CA VAL A 38 3.06 8.98 -18.65
C VAL A 38 3.57 10.36 -18.22
N SER A 39 4.83 10.48 -17.82
CA SER A 39 5.47 11.77 -17.48
C SER A 39 5.36 12.79 -18.62
N SER A 40 5.63 12.37 -19.86
CA SER A 40 5.57 13.26 -21.03
C SER A 40 4.14 13.69 -21.36
N TYR A 41 3.18 12.75 -21.33
CA TYR A 41 1.77 13.08 -21.57
C TYR A 41 1.20 13.99 -20.47
N ALA A 42 1.54 13.74 -19.21
CA ALA A 42 1.14 14.61 -18.11
C ALA A 42 1.65 16.05 -18.31
N SER A 43 2.90 16.22 -18.77
CA SER A 43 3.46 17.54 -19.10
C SER A 43 2.72 18.25 -20.23
N ILE A 44 2.38 17.52 -21.30
CA ILE A 44 1.63 18.06 -22.44
C ILE A 44 0.22 18.49 -22.01
N LEU A 45 -0.46 17.67 -21.21
CA LEU A 45 -1.79 17.98 -20.68
C LEU A 45 -1.74 19.19 -19.73
N ALA A 46 -0.71 19.30 -18.90
CA ALA A 46 -0.51 20.48 -18.05
C ALA A 46 -0.36 21.76 -18.86
N LEU A 47 0.48 21.75 -19.91
CA LEU A 47 0.61 22.89 -20.83
C LEU A 47 -0.73 23.27 -21.47
N LYS A 48 -1.51 22.27 -21.91
CA LYS A 48 -2.82 22.49 -22.53
C LYS A 48 -3.85 23.08 -21.55
N ARG A 49 -3.78 22.69 -20.27
CA ARG A 49 -4.69 23.13 -19.20
C ARG A 49 -4.23 24.36 -18.43
N GLY A 50 -3.06 24.93 -18.78
CA GLY A 50 -2.53 26.13 -18.12
C GLY A 50 -1.97 25.87 -16.72
N LEU A 51 -1.47 24.65 -16.47
CA LEU A 51 -0.84 24.23 -15.21
C LEU A 51 0.67 24.09 -15.36
N GLU A 52 1.37 23.95 -14.23
CA GLU A 52 2.83 23.82 -14.21
C GLU A 52 3.27 22.42 -14.74
N PRO A 53 4.00 22.34 -15.87
CA PRO A 53 4.31 21.07 -16.52
C PRO A 53 5.35 20.21 -15.81
N GLU A 54 6.26 20.79 -15.02
CA GLU A 54 7.29 20.06 -14.28
C GLU A 54 6.66 19.19 -13.16
N ILE A 55 5.72 19.74 -12.39
CA ILE A 55 4.95 19.08 -11.32
C ILE A 55 4.15 17.90 -11.89
N SER A 56 3.42 18.11 -12.98
CA SER A 56 2.69 17.02 -13.66
C SER A 56 3.62 15.94 -14.20
N ALA A 57 4.77 16.32 -14.79
CA ALA A 57 5.75 15.37 -15.29
C ALA A 57 6.38 14.54 -14.16
N ILE A 58 6.69 15.17 -13.02
CA ILE A 58 7.24 14.49 -11.84
C ILE A 58 6.21 13.52 -11.25
N ALA A 59 4.96 13.94 -11.08
CA ALA A 59 3.90 13.06 -10.61
C ALA A 59 3.71 11.86 -11.55
N GLY A 60 3.70 12.09 -12.87
CA GLY A 60 3.64 11.03 -13.87
C GLY A 60 4.83 10.07 -13.82
N LEU A 61 6.03 10.54 -13.52
CA LEU A 61 7.22 9.68 -13.41
C LEU A 61 7.22 8.82 -12.13
N LEU A 62 6.55 9.28 -11.08
CA LEU A 62 6.52 8.65 -9.75
C LEU A 62 5.23 7.84 -9.48
N HIS A 63 4.22 7.91 -10.35
CA HIS A 63 2.88 7.39 -10.08
C HIS A 63 2.81 5.90 -9.72
N GLN A 64 3.71 5.08 -10.25
CA GLN A 64 3.79 3.63 -9.97
C GLN A 64 5.09 3.22 -9.25
N PHE A 65 5.73 4.15 -8.54
CA PHE A 65 7.02 3.90 -7.89
C PHE A 65 6.99 2.66 -6.97
N TYR A 66 5.91 2.47 -6.20
CA TYR A 66 5.78 1.32 -5.33
C TYR A 66 5.72 -0.01 -6.09
N TYR A 67 4.92 -0.07 -7.16
CA TYR A 67 4.78 -1.28 -7.97
C TYR A 67 6.11 -1.69 -8.59
N TYR A 68 6.87 -0.76 -9.14
CA TYR A 68 8.17 -1.09 -9.75
C TYR A 68 9.24 -1.49 -8.74
N LYS A 69 9.14 -1.02 -7.48
CA LYS A 69 10.00 -1.45 -6.37
C LYS A 69 9.64 -2.83 -5.82
N THR A 70 8.36 -3.16 -5.69
CA THR A 70 7.89 -4.31 -4.91
C THR A 70 7.25 -5.43 -5.74
N ARG A 71 6.78 -5.11 -6.94
CA ARG A 71 5.90 -5.95 -7.78
C ARG A 71 4.52 -6.23 -7.21
N ILE A 72 4.13 -5.49 -6.19
CA ILE A 72 2.81 -5.60 -5.56
C ILE A 72 1.87 -4.62 -6.26
N ALA A 73 0.82 -5.14 -6.88
CA ALA A 73 -0.15 -4.37 -7.66
C ALA A 73 -1.37 -3.91 -6.83
N HIS A 74 -1.39 -4.16 -5.52
CA HIS A 74 -2.46 -3.70 -4.64
C HIS A 74 -2.32 -2.21 -4.34
N TYR A 75 -3.42 -1.48 -4.48
CA TYR A 75 -3.55 -0.04 -4.20
C TYR A 75 -2.38 0.80 -4.75
N PRO A 76 -2.11 0.74 -6.08
CA PRO A 76 -0.88 1.27 -6.66
C PRO A 76 -0.73 2.77 -6.45
N GLY A 77 -1.81 3.56 -6.53
CA GLY A 77 -1.77 4.98 -6.19
C GLY A 77 -1.45 5.26 -4.72
N VAL A 78 -2.21 4.64 -3.80
CA VAL A 78 -2.03 4.82 -2.36
C VAL A 78 -0.61 4.45 -1.92
N ASN A 79 -0.15 3.25 -2.28
CA ASN A 79 1.15 2.77 -1.86
C ASN A 79 2.30 3.53 -2.54
N SER A 80 2.13 4.00 -3.78
CA SER A 80 3.14 4.83 -4.44
C SER A 80 3.26 6.21 -3.80
N ALA A 81 2.15 6.87 -3.48
CA ALA A 81 2.17 8.15 -2.77
C ALA A 81 2.88 8.00 -1.42
N GLU A 82 2.55 6.97 -0.64
CA GLU A 82 3.16 6.73 0.67
C GLU A 82 4.64 6.32 0.62
N THR A 83 5.07 5.68 -0.47
CA THR A 83 6.47 5.34 -0.69
C THR A 83 7.28 6.58 -1.10
N VAL A 84 6.70 7.44 -1.94
CA VAL A 84 7.37 8.62 -2.50
C VAL A 84 7.41 9.79 -1.51
N ARG A 85 6.43 9.91 -0.63
CA ARG A 85 6.30 10.98 0.37
C ARG A 85 7.59 11.25 1.17
N PRO A 86 8.23 10.28 1.85
CA PRO A 86 9.48 10.53 2.55
C PRO A 86 10.62 10.94 1.60
N LEU A 87 10.65 10.41 0.37
CA LEU A 87 11.67 10.76 -0.62
C LEU A 87 11.58 12.25 -1.02
N LEU A 88 10.37 12.74 -1.32
CA LEU A 88 10.17 14.15 -1.68
C LEU A 88 10.46 15.09 -0.50
N ARG A 89 10.06 14.70 0.71
CA ARG A 89 10.36 15.44 1.93
C ARG A 89 11.87 15.57 2.14
N ASP A 90 12.61 14.48 1.97
CA ASP A 90 14.04 14.42 2.28
C ASP A 90 14.91 15.09 1.20
N LEU A 91 14.44 15.13 -0.06
CA LEU A 91 15.08 15.91 -1.13
C LEU A 91 15.04 17.43 -0.84
N GLN A 92 14.02 17.94 -0.16
CA GLN A 92 13.86 19.36 0.18
C GLN A 92 13.90 20.32 -1.02
N ILE A 93 13.55 19.84 -2.22
CA ILE A 93 13.57 20.62 -3.47
C ILE A 93 12.18 21.13 -3.90
N PHE A 94 11.12 20.80 -3.16
CA PHE A 94 9.74 21.18 -3.44
C PHE A 94 9.11 21.92 -2.25
N SER A 95 8.25 22.89 -2.51
CA SER A 95 7.40 23.49 -1.47
C SER A 95 6.41 22.47 -0.91
N LYS A 96 5.77 22.80 0.22
CA LYS A 96 4.71 21.95 0.78
C LYS A 96 3.55 21.80 -0.20
N GLU A 97 3.14 22.89 -0.84
CA GLU A 97 2.05 22.89 -1.82
C GLU A 97 2.40 22.02 -3.04
N GLU A 98 3.62 22.12 -3.55
CA GLU A 98 4.09 21.27 -4.65
C GLU A 98 4.14 19.78 -4.26
N GLN A 99 4.66 19.46 -3.07
CA GLN A 99 4.66 18.09 -2.55
C GLN A 99 3.24 17.54 -2.42
N ARG A 100 2.31 18.36 -1.92
CA ARG A 100 0.89 17.99 -1.82
C ARG A 100 0.31 17.68 -3.19
N SER A 101 0.50 18.56 -4.18
CA SER A 101 -0.02 18.35 -5.54
C SER A 101 0.55 17.08 -6.19
N ILE A 102 1.86 16.82 -6.04
CA ILE A 102 2.48 15.60 -6.58
C ILE A 102 1.88 14.36 -5.92
N LEU A 103 1.82 14.32 -4.59
CA LEU A 103 1.41 13.14 -3.84
C LEU A 103 -0.10 12.87 -3.96
N GLN A 104 -0.95 13.90 -3.97
CA GLN A 104 -2.38 13.75 -4.19
C GLN A 104 -2.69 13.22 -5.60
N ALA A 105 -2.00 13.73 -6.62
CA ALA A 105 -2.20 13.27 -7.98
C ALA A 105 -1.79 11.80 -8.18
N ILE A 106 -0.73 11.36 -7.50
CA ILE A 106 -0.34 9.95 -7.44
C ILE A 106 -1.39 9.13 -6.67
N PHE A 107 -1.84 9.60 -5.52
CA PHE A 107 -2.79 8.89 -4.66
C PHE A 107 -4.13 8.62 -5.38
N TYR A 108 -4.67 9.64 -6.04
CA TYR A 108 -5.99 9.58 -6.66
C TYR A 108 -6.00 9.03 -8.09
N GLN A 109 -4.88 8.56 -8.63
CA GLN A 109 -4.76 8.10 -10.03
C GLN A 109 -5.79 7.02 -10.43
N ASP A 110 -6.20 6.17 -9.49
CA ASP A 110 -7.15 5.07 -9.74
C ASP A 110 -8.61 5.47 -9.46
N HIS A 111 -8.86 6.67 -8.94
CA HIS A 111 -10.20 7.15 -8.55
C HIS A 111 -10.92 7.80 -9.75
N LEU A 112 -11.14 7.00 -10.80
CA LEU A 112 -11.61 7.49 -12.10
C LEU A 112 -13.04 8.05 -12.07
N MET A 113 -13.86 7.57 -11.13
CA MET A 113 -15.27 7.97 -10.96
C MET A 113 -15.46 9.29 -10.19
N GLN A 114 -14.38 9.80 -9.59
CA GLN A 114 -14.39 11.03 -8.81
C GLN A 114 -13.60 12.10 -9.57
N VAL A 115 -14.02 13.36 -9.43
CA VAL A 115 -13.28 14.52 -9.92
C VAL A 115 -12.55 15.15 -8.74
N HIS A 116 -11.24 15.31 -8.85
CA HIS A 116 -10.38 15.89 -7.83
C HIS A 116 -9.66 17.14 -8.36
N ASP A 117 -8.52 17.50 -7.77
CA ASP A 117 -7.80 18.71 -8.11
C ASP A 117 -7.19 18.63 -9.52
N PRO A 118 -6.87 19.76 -10.17
CA PRO A 118 -6.48 19.77 -11.58
C PRO A 118 -5.25 18.91 -11.93
N TYR A 119 -4.28 18.77 -11.00
CA TYR A 119 -3.14 17.88 -11.17
C TYR A 119 -3.53 16.39 -11.12
N ASP A 120 -4.49 16.04 -10.28
CA ASP A 120 -5.00 14.68 -10.14
C ASP A 120 -5.67 14.23 -11.43
N GLU A 121 -6.48 15.11 -12.01
CA GLU A 121 -7.15 14.88 -13.29
C GLU A 121 -6.15 14.73 -14.44
N ILE A 122 -5.05 15.50 -14.44
CA ILE A 122 -3.96 15.32 -15.41
C ILE A 122 -3.36 13.91 -15.33
N ILE A 123 -3.08 13.41 -14.12
CA ILE A 123 -2.44 12.10 -13.97
C ILE A 123 -3.39 10.97 -14.37
N LYS A 124 -4.66 11.03 -13.98
CA LYS A 124 -5.69 10.08 -14.43
C LYS A 124 -5.73 10.00 -15.96
N ASP A 125 -5.80 11.16 -16.61
CA ASP A 125 -5.92 11.26 -18.06
C ASP A 125 -4.62 10.85 -18.78
N ALA A 126 -3.45 11.22 -18.25
CA ALA A 126 -2.15 10.85 -18.81
C ALA A 126 -1.90 9.34 -18.77
N VAL A 127 -2.29 8.66 -17.68
CA VAL A 127 -2.17 7.20 -17.55
C VAL A 127 -3.06 6.49 -18.57
N ILE A 128 -4.33 6.89 -18.66
CA ILE A 128 -5.28 6.31 -19.63
C ILE A 128 -4.82 6.57 -21.06
N PHE A 129 -4.37 7.79 -21.37
CA PHE A 129 -3.89 8.15 -22.69
C PHE A 129 -2.62 7.39 -23.09
N HIS A 130 -1.68 7.22 -22.15
CA HIS A 130 -0.49 6.39 -22.38
C HIS A 130 -0.87 4.94 -22.72
N GLN A 131 -1.75 4.34 -21.93
CA GLN A 131 -2.19 2.97 -22.13
C GLN A 131 -2.85 2.79 -23.51
N TYR A 132 -3.71 3.73 -23.91
CA TYR A 132 -4.33 3.71 -25.23
C TYR A 132 -3.30 3.80 -26.37
N VAL A 133 -2.32 4.71 -26.28
CA VAL A 133 -1.31 4.87 -27.34
C VAL A 133 -0.41 3.65 -27.47
N GLN A 134 -0.08 2.98 -26.36
CA GLN A 134 0.72 1.73 -26.41
C GLN A 134 -0.08 0.55 -26.97
N HIS A 135 -1.40 0.57 -26.84
CA HIS A 135 -2.28 -0.57 -27.15
C HIS A 135 -3.52 -0.13 -27.93
N ILE A 136 -3.34 0.56 -29.06
CA ILE A 136 -4.41 1.24 -29.80
C ILE A 136 -5.55 0.31 -30.27
N ASP A 137 -5.23 -0.97 -30.50
CA ASP A 137 -6.17 -2.00 -30.95
C ASP A 137 -6.85 -2.75 -29.81
N GLN A 138 -6.44 -2.49 -28.55
CA GLN A 138 -7.06 -3.11 -27.39
C GLN A 138 -8.30 -2.33 -26.95
N PRO A 139 -9.33 -3.04 -26.46
CA PRO A 139 -10.48 -2.36 -25.89
C PRO A 139 -10.11 -1.52 -24.66
N VAL A 140 -10.89 -0.47 -24.44
CA VAL A 140 -10.76 0.43 -23.29
C VAL A 140 -11.90 0.15 -22.31
N SER A 141 -11.59 0.13 -21.01
CA SER A 141 -12.60 -0.08 -19.98
C SER A 141 -13.66 1.04 -19.99
N PRO A 142 -14.93 0.73 -19.69
CA PRO A 142 -16.00 1.74 -19.66
C PRO A 142 -15.71 2.93 -18.73
N SER A 143 -15.06 2.68 -17.59
CA SER A 143 -14.67 3.72 -16.63
C SER A 143 -13.60 4.68 -17.16
N SER A 144 -12.83 4.26 -18.16
CA SER A 144 -11.75 5.06 -18.78
C SER A 144 -12.16 5.72 -20.10
N ALA A 145 -13.15 5.14 -20.80
CA ALA A 145 -13.52 5.54 -22.15
C ALA A 145 -13.92 7.02 -22.27
N LEU A 146 -14.75 7.53 -21.36
CA LEU A 146 -15.18 8.94 -21.39
C LEU A 146 -14.01 9.90 -21.19
N ARG A 147 -13.11 9.59 -20.25
CA ARG A 147 -11.89 10.38 -19.99
C ARG A 147 -10.97 10.39 -21.20
N LEU A 148 -10.77 9.22 -21.82
CA LEU A 148 -9.94 9.10 -23.03
C LEU A 148 -10.50 9.93 -24.19
N VAL A 149 -11.80 9.85 -24.46
CA VAL A 149 -12.46 10.64 -25.51
C VAL A 149 -12.28 12.14 -25.26
N ASN A 150 -12.50 12.59 -24.02
CA ASN A 150 -12.33 13.99 -23.66
C ASN A 150 -10.87 14.45 -23.86
N THR A 151 -9.91 13.61 -23.45
CA THR A 151 -8.47 13.89 -23.60
C THR A 151 -8.06 13.99 -25.07
N LEU A 152 -8.54 13.06 -25.92
CA LEU A 152 -8.24 13.05 -27.34
C LEU A 152 -8.87 14.27 -28.06
N ASN A 153 -10.10 14.63 -27.71
CA ASN A 153 -10.76 15.83 -28.22
C ASN A 153 -10.03 17.12 -27.78
N GLU A 154 -9.60 17.20 -26.52
CA GLU A 154 -8.83 18.33 -25.99
C GLU A 154 -7.52 18.52 -26.77
N LEU A 155 -6.87 17.42 -27.15
CA LEU A 155 -5.64 17.41 -27.95
C LEU A 155 -5.88 17.50 -29.47
N SER A 156 -7.12 17.62 -29.92
CA SER A 156 -7.50 17.66 -31.34
C SER A 156 -7.03 16.42 -32.13
N ILE A 157 -7.04 15.24 -31.51
CA ILE A 157 -6.66 13.97 -32.14
C ILE A 157 -7.91 13.29 -32.70
N SER A 158 -7.95 13.08 -34.02
CA SER A 158 -9.04 12.38 -34.69
C SER A 158 -9.00 10.87 -34.42
N ILE A 159 -10.16 10.27 -34.16
CA ILE A 159 -10.29 8.83 -33.90
C ILE A 159 -11.37 8.25 -34.81
N ASN A 160 -11.08 7.12 -35.45
CA ASN A 160 -12.04 6.45 -36.33
C ASN A 160 -12.99 5.52 -35.55
N HIS A 161 -12.51 4.87 -34.47
CA HIS A 161 -13.31 4.05 -33.56
C HIS A 161 -12.52 3.80 -32.26
N ILE A 162 -13.19 3.84 -31.10
CA ILE A 162 -12.64 3.30 -29.84
C ILE A 162 -13.41 2.02 -29.54
N ASN A 163 -12.70 0.90 -29.45
CA ASN A 163 -13.33 -0.33 -28.99
C ASN A 163 -13.49 -0.24 -27.46
N ILE A 164 -14.71 -0.38 -26.96
CA ILE A 164 -14.98 -0.35 -25.51
C ILE A 164 -15.21 -1.80 -25.09
N ASP A 165 -14.56 -2.22 -24.02
CA ASP A 165 -14.87 -3.51 -23.41
C ASP A 165 -16.34 -3.51 -22.94
N GLU A 166 -17.19 -4.23 -23.67
CA GLU A 166 -18.53 -4.57 -23.21
C GLU A 166 -18.36 -5.52 -22.02
N ILE A 167 -18.46 -4.98 -20.81
CA ILE A 167 -18.59 -5.82 -19.62
C ILE A 167 -19.88 -6.63 -19.81
N THR A 168 -19.76 -7.89 -20.24
CA THR A 168 -20.79 -8.87 -19.95
C THR A 168 -20.75 -9.05 -18.44
N ALA A 169 -21.69 -8.42 -17.76
CA ALA A 169 -22.04 -8.81 -16.41
C ALA A 169 -22.64 -10.22 -16.49
N THR A 170 -21.80 -11.23 -16.75
CA THR A 170 -21.99 -12.48 -16.05
C THR A 170 -21.63 -12.16 -14.62
N ASP A 171 -22.66 -11.80 -13.86
CA ASP A 171 -22.81 -12.25 -12.49
C ASP A 171 -22.54 -13.75 -12.47
N SER A 172 -21.27 -14.13 -12.47
CA SER A 172 -20.88 -15.33 -11.79
C SER A 172 -20.92 -14.94 -10.31
N CYS A 173 -22.13 -14.85 -9.77
CA CYS A 173 -22.41 -15.29 -8.41
C CYS A 173 -22.09 -16.80 -8.40
N ILE A 174 -20.80 -17.11 -8.54
CA ILE A 174 -20.25 -18.39 -8.19
C ILE A 174 -20.59 -18.49 -6.72
N HIS A 175 -21.23 -19.59 -6.39
CA HIS A 175 -21.41 -20.09 -5.05
C HIS A 175 -20.02 -20.11 -4.36
N CYS A 176 -19.57 -18.97 -3.86
CA CYS A 176 -18.34 -18.88 -3.12
C CYS A 176 -18.66 -19.44 -1.74
N ASN A 177 -18.08 -20.60 -1.44
CA ASN A 177 -17.72 -20.89 -0.07
C ASN A 177 -17.04 -19.62 0.44
N ILE A 178 -17.72 -18.88 1.34
CA ILE A 178 -17.12 -17.70 1.97
C ILE A 178 -15.80 -18.19 2.55
N ILE A 179 -14.69 -17.75 1.97
CA ILE A 179 -13.36 -18.07 2.49
C ILE A 179 -13.29 -17.29 3.79
N ASP A 180 -13.32 -18.02 4.91
CA ASP A 180 -13.15 -17.42 6.23
C ASP A 180 -11.72 -16.88 6.35
N LYS A 181 -11.53 -15.60 6.01
CA LYS A 181 -10.22 -14.93 5.99
C LYS A 181 -9.59 -14.91 7.38
N ARG A 182 -10.37 -14.80 8.46
CA ARG A 182 -9.86 -14.88 9.84
C ARG A 182 -9.31 -16.28 10.13
N GLN A 183 -10.01 -17.32 9.73
CA GLN A 183 -9.48 -18.68 9.85
C GLN A 183 -8.22 -18.88 9.00
N GLY A 184 -8.21 -18.34 7.78
CA GLY A 184 -7.03 -18.31 6.91
C GLY A 184 -5.85 -17.60 7.56
N LEU A 185 -6.08 -16.43 8.15
CA LEU A 185 -5.09 -15.63 8.88
C LEU A 185 -4.43 -16.44 10.01
N ALA A 186 -5.23 -17.10 10.85
CA ALA A 186 -4.70 -17.93 11.93
C ALA A 186 -3.89 -19.12 11.42
N ASN A 187 -4.35 -19.80 10.37
CA ASN A 187 -3.65 -20.96 9.79
C ASN A 187 -2.30 -20.55 9.19
N ILE A 188 -2.27 -19.44 8.43
CA ILE A 188 -1.03 -18.89 7.86
C ILE A 188 -0.06 -18.47 8.96
N ALA A 189 -0.57 -17.81 10.01
CA ALA A 189 0.27 -17.37 11.11
C ALA A 189 0.86 -18.54 11.90
N GLU A 190 0.06 -19.57 12.19
CA GLU A 190 0.49 -20.80 12.86
C GLU A 190 1.57 -21.53 12.04
N GLU A 191 1.35 -21.70 10.74
CA GLU A 191 2.33 -22.34 9.85
C GLU A 191 3.62 -21.52 9.80
N LEU A 192 3.54 -20.21 9.54
CA LEU A 192 4.72 -19.37 9.37
C LEU A 192 5.52 -19.21 10.67
N ALA A 193 4.83 -18.97 11.79
CA ALA A 193 5.49 -18.83 13.09
C ALA A 193 6.16 -20.13 13.53
N GLY A 194 5.52 -21.29 13.29
CA GLY A 194 6.05 -22.61 13.62
C GLY A 194 7.30 -23.00 12.83
N GLN A 195 7.60 -22.33 11.72
CA GLN A 195 8.84 -22.52 10.97
C GLN A 195 10.03 -21.71 11.51
N VAL A 196 9.85 -20.92 12.58
CA VAL A 196 10.89 -20.11 13.23
C VAL A 196 11.61 -19.20 12.23
N VAL A 197 10.91 -18.17 11.77
CA VAL A 197 11.47 -17.12 10.92
C VAL A 197 12.44 -16.29 11.76
N VAL A 198 13.68 -16.14 11.29
CA VAL A 198 14.70 -15.32 11.96
C VAL A 198 14.74 -13.94 11.32
N GLY A 199 14.64 -12.88 12.12
CA GLY A 199 14.59 -11.49 11.66
C GLY A 199 15.92 -10.94 11.17
N ILE A 200 16.56 -11.62 10.21
CA ILE A 200 17.83 -11.22 9.59
C ILE A 200 17.71 -11.29 8.07
N SER A 201 18.45 -10.45 7.35
CA SER A 201 18.41 -10.39 5.88
C SER A 201 18.79 -11.71 5.20
N GLY A 202 19.45 -12.63 5.90
CA GLY A 202 19.77 -13.97 5.42
C GLY A 202 18.55 -14.90 5.30
N ASP A 203 17.52 -14.72 6.13
CA ASP A 203 16.30 -15.54 6.08
C ASP A 203 15.37 -15.04 4.96
N GLN A 204 15.02 -15.94 4.03
CA GLN A 204 14.15 -15.60 2.91
C GLN A 204 12.75 -15.17 3.35
N ARG A 205 12.18 -15.84 4.36
CA ARG A 205 10.81 -15.57 4.84
C ARG A 205 10.73 -14.19 5.50
N TYR A 206 11.79 -13.79 6.20
CA TYR A 206 11.89 -12.43 6.73
C TYR A 206 11.99 -11.38 5.62
N ARG A 207 12.74 -11.65 4.54
CA ARG A 207 12.76 -10.75 3.36
C ARG A 207 11.38 -10.63 2.71
N GLU A 208 10.63 -11.73 2.62
CA GLU A 208 9.25 -11.74 2.11
C GLU A 208 8.28 -10.95 3.01
N ILE A 209 8.46 -10.98 4.34
CA ILE A 209 7.71 -10.12 5.27
C ILE A 209 8.05 -8.64 5.05
N CYS A 210 9.33 -8.32 4.80
CA CYS A 210 9.77 -6.93 4.66
C CYS A 210 9.46 -6.31 3.29
N GLN A 211 9.17 -7.12 2.27
CA GLN A 211 9.08 -6.68 0.86
C GLN A 211 8.02 -5.59 0.61
N TYR A 212 7.02 -5.45 1.48
CA TYR A 212 5.98 -4.43 1.38
C TYR A 212 6.49 -3.01 1.66
N TRP A 213 7.66 -2.84 2.26
CA TRP A 213 8.24 -1.53 2.55
C TRP A 213 9.57 -1.39 1.83
N PRO A 214 9.60 -0.83 0.61
CA PRO A 214 10.78 -0.85 -0.26
C PRO A 214 11.87 0.18 0.11
N ASP A 215 12.05 0.43 1.41
CA ASP A 215 13.13 1.30 1.89
C ASP A 215 14.48 0.55 1.80
N PRO A 216 15.60 1.22 1.44
CA PRO A 216 16.88 0.54 1.20
C PRO A 216 17.38 -0.34 2.36
N GLU A 217 17.10 0.03 3.60
CA GLU A 217 17.57 -0.66 4.81
C GLU A 217 16.43 -1.28 5.62
N ILE A 218 15.30 -1.60 4.97
CA ILE A 218 14.09 -2.08 5.66
C ILE A 218 14.36 -3.28 6.58
N HIS A 219 15.22 -4.21 6.16
CA HIS A 219 15.58 -5.39 6.96
C HIS A 219 16.25 -5.03 8.29
N LYS A 220 17.00 -3.93 8.33
CA LYS A 220 17.64 -3.43 9.56
C LYS A 220 16.67 -2.60 10.39
N VAL A 221 15.82 -1.81 9.75
CA VAL A 221 14.82 -0.97 10.43
C VAL A 221 13.82 -1.84 11.21
N LEU A 222 13.38 -2.95 10.61
CA LEU A 222 12.43 -3.87 11.25
C LEU A 222 13.10 -4.92 12.16
N GLN A 223 14.43 -5.01 12.16
CA GLN A 223 15.14 -6.01 12.96
C GLN A 223 14.84 -5.79 14.45
N GLY A 224 14.39 -6.86 15.13
CA GLY A 224 13.97 -6.80 16.53
C GLY A 224 12.67 -6.02 16.80
N ASN A 225 11.94 -5.57 15.77
CA ASN A 225 10.70 -4.79 15.87
C ASN A 225 9.70 -5.13 14.76
N TRP A 226 9.56 -6.41 14.40
CA TRP A 226 8.81 -6.86 13.22
C TRP A 226 7.53 -7.65 13.54
N CYS A 227 7.03 -7.60 14.77
CA CYS A 227 5.78 -8.26 15.18
C CYS A 227 4.58 -7.79 14.34
N ALA A 228 4.40 -6.48 14.16
CA ALA A 228 3.33 -5.94 13.32
C ALA A 228 3.57 -6.17 11.81
N ALA A 229 4.82 -6.16 11.34
CA ALA A 229 5.14 -6.54 9.97
C ALA A 229 4.78 -8.01 9.67
N PHE A 230 5.02 -8.91 10.62
CA PHE A 230 4.58 -10.31 10.54
C PHE A 230 3.06 -10.42 10.43
N VAL A 231 2.31 -9.74 11.32
CA VAL A 231 0.83 -9.77 11.27
C VAL A 231 0.32 -9.19 9.96
N TYR A 232 0.88 -8.07 9.49
CA TYR A 232 0.55 -7.48 8.19
C TYR A 232 0.78 -8.48 7.04
N HIS A 233 1.91 -9.17 7.02
CA HIS A 233 2.20 -10.18 6.00
C HIS A 233 1.18 -11.33 6.02
N CYS A 234 0.81 -11.83 7.20
CA CYS A 234 -0.23 -12.84 7.35
C CYS A 234 -1.60 -12.34 6.85
N CYS A 235 -1.97 -11.08 7.11
CA CYS A 235 -3.19 -10.46 6.56
C CYS A 235 -3.17 -10.46 5.02
N MET A 236 -2.06 -10.03 4.41
CA MET A 236 -1.90 -9.98 2.95
C MET A 236 -2.05 -11.38 2.32
N LEU A 237 -1.43 -12.41 2.91
CA LEU A 237 -1.55 -13.80 2.45
C LEU A 237 -2.96 -14.37 2.64
N ALA A 238 -3.67 -13.96 3.69
CA ALA A 238 -5.04 -14.38 3.98
C ALA A 238 -6.10 -13.67 3.10
N GLY A 239 -5.70 -12.78 2.20
CA GLY A 239 -6.60 -11.99 1.36
C GLY A 239 -7.24 -10.79 2.09
N ILE A 240 -6.74 -10.45 3.28
CA ILE A 240 -7.03 -9.19 3.96
C ILE A 240 -6.02 -8.17 3.43
N VAL A 241 -6.31 -7.64 2.24
CA VAL A 241 -5.39 -6.76 1.51
C VAL A 241 -5.45 -5.36 2.13
N LEU A 242 -4.31 -4.87 2.61
CA LEU A 242 -4.15 -3.58 3.28
C LEU A 242 -3.20 -2.65 2.51
N PRO A 243 -3.33 -1.32 2.63
CA PRO A 243 -2.29 -0.40 2.18
C PRO A 243 -1.11 -0.41 3.16
N ILE A 244 0.08 -0.03 2.72
CA ILE A 244 1.29 -0.02 3.58
C ILE A 244 1.19 0.98 4.74
N ARG A 245 0.32 1.98 4.60
CA ARG A 245 -0.06 2.99 5.60
C ARG A 245 -1.52 3.35 5.33
N TYR A 246 -2.33 3.41 6.39
CA TYR A 246 -3.67 3.95 6.26
C TYR A 246 -3.58 5.46 5.96
N PRO A 247 -4.33 6.04 4.99
CA PRO A 247 -4.07 7.38 4.49
C PRO A 247 -4.11 8.51 5.53
N SER A 248 -4.93 8.38 6.58
CA SER A 248 -5.01 9.33 7.69
C SER A 248 -4.07 9.02 8.87
N GLY A 249 -3.44 7.84 8.89
CA GLY A 249 -2.59 7.39 9.99
C GLY A 249 -1.22 8.05 9.96
N LYS A 250 -0.53 8.18 11.08
CA LYS A 250 0.82 8.80 11.13
C LYS A 250 1.93 7.83 10.71
N TYR A 251 1.75 6.55 11.02
CA TYR A 251 2.74 5.50 10.84
C TYR A 251 2.26 4.44 9.83
N ARG A 252 3.19 3.62 9.35
CA ARG A 252 2.91 2.49 8.45
C ARG A 252 2.34 1.30 9.24
N LEU A 253 1.55 0.44 8.60
CA LEU A 253 0.93 -0.74 9.22
C LEU A 253 1.93 -1.85 9.61
N ALA A 254 3.24 -1.61 9.44
CA ALA A 254 4.31 -2.38 10.08
C ALA A 254 4.48 -2.07 11.58
N GLY A 255 3.77 -1.09 12.14
CA GLY A 255 3.85 -0.70 13.55
C GLY A 255 2.56 -1.02 14.31
N VAL A 256 2.70 -1.51 15.55
CA VAL A 256 1.57 -1.91 16.40
C VAL A 256 0.59 -0.75 16.62
N GLY A 257 1.09 0.44 16.95
CA GLY A 257 0.27 1.63 17.12
C GLY A 257 -0.52 2.01 15.87
N ALA A 258 0.03 1.82 14.67
CA ALA A 258 -0.67 2.10 13.41
C ALA A 258 -1.82 1.11 13.18
N MET A 259 -1.62 -0.17 13.52
CA MET A 259 -2.69 -1.18 13.45
C MET A 259 -3.80 -0.89 14.47
N LEU A 260 -3.43 -0.49 15.68
CA LEU A 260 -4.37 -0.09 16.72
C LEU A 260 -5.20 1.13 16.28
N GLU A 261 -4.55 2.21 15.84
CA GLU A 261 -5.22 3.41 15.32
C GLU A 261 -6.17 3.05 14.17
N TRP A 262 -5.70 2.28 13.19
CA TRP A 262 -6.51 1.82 12.06
C TRP A 262 -7.74 1.01 12.51
N SER A 263 -7.60 0.15 13.52
CA SER A 263 -8.70 -0.67 14.02
C SER A 263 -9.76 0.10 14.81
N GLN A 264 -9.47 1.33 15.22
CA GLN A 264 -10.36 2.19 16.01
C GLN A 264 -11.07 3.26 15.17
N LEU A 265 -10.78 3.35 13.87
CA LEU A 265 -11.44 4.31 12.99
C LEU A 265 -12.96 4.04 12.91
N PRO A 266 -13.79 5.08 12.71
CA PRO A 266 -15.25 4.92 12.59
C PRO A 266 -15.69 3.92 11.52
N GLU A 267 -14.95 3.81 10.42
CA GLU A 267 -15.22 2.92 9.29
C GLU A 267 -14.75 1.47 9.49
N THR A 268 -13.86 1.22 10.45
CA THR A 268 -13.37 -0.13 10.77
C THR A 268 -13.99 -0.62 12.07
N GLY A 269 -13.80 0.11 13.18
CA GLY A 269 -14.40 -0.22 14.48
C GLY A 269 -14.11 -1.66 14.94
N PHE A 270 -12.96 -2.22 14.56
CA PHE A 270 -12.58 -3.61 14.79
C PHE A 270 -11.96 -3.87 16.16
N PHE A 271 -11.62 -2.82 16.89
CA PHE A 271 -10.96 -2.93 18.18
C PHE A 271 -11.95 -3.15 19.32
N HIS A 272 -11.67 -4.17 20.13
CA HIS A 272 -12.39 -4.50 21.36
C HIS A 272 -11.43 -4.53 22.54
N HIS A 273 -11.79 -3.87 23.63
CA HIS A 273 -10.96 -3.87 24.82
C HIS A 273 -10.94 -5.25 25.50
N ASP A 274 -9.84 -5.60 26.16
CA ASP A 274 -9.83 -6.80 27.01
C ASP A 274 -10.95 -6.72 28.05
N LYS A 275 -11.60 -7.86 28.31
CA LYS A 275 -12.75 -8.01 29.23
C LYS A 275 -13.97 -7.16 28.91
N GLU A 276 -14.11 -6.68 27.67
CA GLU A 276 -15.37 -6.13 27.20
C GLU A 276 -16.48 -7.20 27.28
N TYR A 277 -17.58 -6.90 27.97
CA TYR A 277 -18.63 -7.87 28.28
C TYR A 277 -19.26 -8.53 27.03
N SER A 278 -19.37 -7.77 25.94
CA SER A 278 -19.96 -8.19 24.67
C SER A 278 -19.02 -8.97 23.76
N PHE A 279 -17.72 -9.05 24.09
CA PHE A 279 -16.72 -9.58 23.19
C PHE A 279 -16.01 -10.79 23.77
N LYS A 280 -16.05 -11.90 23.03
CA LYS A 280 -15.24 -13.09 23.31
C LYS A 280 -14.21 -13.25 22.18
N PRO A 281 -12.90 -13.17 22.47
CA PRO A 281 -11.89 -13.35 21.46
C PRO A 281 -11.91 -14.78 20.90
N GLU A 282 -11.55 -14.89 19.63
CA GLU A 282 -11.62 -16.11 18.82
C GLU A 282 -10.31 -16.30 18.05
N ARG A 283 -10.10 -17.53 17.55
CA ARG A 283 -9.03 -17.82 16.61
C ARG A 283 -9.14 -16.89 15.39
N GLY A 284 -8.01 -16.31 14.98
CA GLY A 284 -7.94 -15.35 13.88
C GLY A 284 -8.18 -13.90 14.28
N ASP A 285 -8.54 -13.61 15.53
CA ASP A 285 -8.41 -12.25 16.05
C ASP A 285 -6.92 -11.90 16.24
N ILE A 286 -6.61 -10.62 16.19
CA ILE A 286 -5.25 -10.10 16.46
C ILE A 286 -5.24 -9.56 17.89
N VAL A 287 -4.31 -9.99 18.72
CA VAL A 287 -4.15 -9.50 20.10
C VAL A 287 -3.13 -8.36 20.13
N ILE A 288 -3.48 -7.26 20.81
CA ILE A 288 -2.58 -6.13 21.09
C ILE A 288 -2.22 -6.16 22.57
N TYR A 289 -0.92 -6.10 22.86
CA TYR A 289 -0.40 -6.08 24.22
C TYR A 289 0.00 -4.68 24.65
N GLU A 290 -0.12 -4.38 25.94
CA GLU A 290 0.30 -3.15 26.59
C GLU A 290 1.43 -3.45 27.57
N LYS A 291 2.64 -3.00 27.25
CA LYS A 291 3.84 -3.12 28.09
C LYS A 291 4.21 -4.57 28.42
N LEU A 292 4.21 -5.42 27.39
CA LEU A 292 4.59 -6.81 27.53
C LEU A 292 6.11 -7.01 27.47
N LEU A 293 6.78 -6.28 26.57
CA LEU A 293 8.19 -6.41 26.21
C LEU A 293 9.00 -5.12 26.46
N SER A 294 8.34 -3.96 26.55
CA SER A 294 8.95 -2.67 26.92
C SER A 294 8.02 -1.82 27.80
N ASP A 295 8.49 -0.63 28.21
CA ASP A 295 7.66 0.35 28.95
C ASP A 295 6.76 1.20 28.01
N ASP A 296 6.90 1.01 26.69
CA ASP A 296 6.10 1.72 25.69
C ASP A 296 4.67 1.18 25.66
N SER A 297 3.71 2.04 25.32
CA SER A 297 2.33 1.61 25.12
C SER A 297 2.21 0.78 23.84
N HIS A 298 1.24 -0.14 23.79
CA HIS A 298 0.94 -1.00 22.64
C HIS A 298 2.20 -1.53 21.93
N ASP A 299 3.04 -2.23 22.68
CA ASP A 299 4.43 -2.58 22.32
C ASP A 299 4.56 -3.91 21.57
N HIS A 300 3.55 -4.77 21.63
CA HIS A 300 3.57 -6.06 20.97
C HIS A 300 2.22 -6.48 20.38
N VAL A 301 2.26 -7.37 19.39
CA VAL A 301 1.08 -7.87 18.69
C VAL A 301 1.28 -9.32 18.24
N GLY A 302 0.18 -10.08 18.16
CA GLY A 302 0.19 -11.42 17.59
C GLY A 302 -1.19 -11.85 17.09
N ILE A 303 -1.26 -13.05 16.49
CA ILE A 303 -2.51 -13.62 15.96
C ILE A 303 -2.95 -14.77 16.85
N VAL A 304 -4.20 -14.73 17.31
CA VAL A 304 -4.76 -15.71 18.24
C VAL A 304 -5.01 -17.04 17.53
N LEU A 305 -4.47 -18.12 18.09
CA LEU A 305 -4.59 -19.48 17.57
C LEU A 305 -5.56 -20.34 18.38
N GLU A 306 -5.53 -20.19 19.70
CA GLU A 306 -6.34 -20.92 20.66
C GLU A 306 -6.54 -20.05 21.91
N LEU A 307 -7.69 -20.19 22.56
CA LEU A 307 -7.98 -19.54 23.84
C LEU A 307 -8.48 -20.54 24.86
N ASP A 308 -7.88 -20.48 26.04
CA ASP A 308 -8.35 -21.12 27.26
C ASP A 308 -8.82 -20.08 28.27
N ASP A 309 -9.30 -20.52 29.44
CA ASP A 309 -9.77 -19.63 30.50
C ASP A 309 -8.65 -18.68 30.99
N ASP A 310 -7.45 -19.22 31.24
CA ASP A 310 -6.33 -18.47 31.81
C ASP A 310 -5.20 -18.15 30.81
N THR A 311 -5.17 -18.84 29.66
CA THR A 311 -4.07 -18.73 28.69
C THR A 311 -4.55 -18.51 27.28
N ILE A 312 -3.68 -17.93 26.46
CA ILE A 312 -3.90 -17.67 25.05
C ILE A 312 -2.70 -18.19 24.26
N LEU A 313 -2.96 -18.95 23.20
CA LEU A 313 -1.95 -19.39 22.25
C LEU A 313 -1.93 -18.43 21.07
N VAL A 314 -0.75 -17.90 20.76
CA VAL A 314 -0.59 -16.81 19.79
C VAL A 314 0.59 -17.09 18.88
N ALA A 315 0.40 -16.87 17.58
CA ALA A 315 1.50 -16.77 16.62
C ALA A 315 2.05 -15.35 16.64
N GLU A 316 3.34 -15.20 16.94
CA GLU A 316 3.98 -13.90 17.09
C GLU A 316 5.21 -13.79 16.19
N GLY A 317 5.37 -12.62 15.57
CA GLY A 317 6.67 -12.19 15.06
C GLY A 317 7.49 -11.58 16.20
N ASN A 318 8.81 -11.71 16.14
CA ASN A 318 9.72 -11.14 17.16
C ASN A 318 9.32 -11.49 18.61
N LYS A 319 9.09 -12.77 18.89
CA LYS A 319 8.80 -13.25 20.24
C LYS A 319 9.84 -12.73 21.23
N ASP A 320 9.38 -12.18 22.36
CA ASP A 320 10.19 -11.83 23.53
C ASP A 320 11.45 -10.99 23.19
N ASN A 321 11.40 -10.21 22.10
CA ASN A 321 12.54 -9.49 21.52
C ASN A 321 13.76 -10.36 21.15
N GLU A 322 13.56 -11.66 20.92
CA GLU A 322 14.59 -12.61 20.49
C GLU A 322 14.84 -12.58 18.98
N ASN A 323 14.15 -11.71 18.24
CA ASN A 323 14.28 -11.56 16.79
C ASN A 323 13.98 -12.85 16.00
N CYS A 324 13.04 -13.66 16.51
CA CYS A 324 12.49 -14.84 15.84
C CYS A 324 10.95 -14.88 15.96
N SER A 325 10.27 -15.55 15.02
CA SER A 325 8.85 -15.91 15.21
C SER A 325 8.73 -17.17 16.05
N ASP A 326 7.60 -17.32 16.73
CA ASP A 326 7.28 -18.55 17.46
C ASP A 326 5.77 -18.64 17.72
N ILE A 327 5.32 -19.82 18.15
CA ILE A 327 4.00 -20.03 18.73
C ILE A 327 4.15 -20.01 20.25
N VAL A 328 3.51 -19.03 20.90
CA VAL A 328 3.71 -18.78 22.33
C VAL A 328 2.39 -18.86 23.07
N ARG A 329 2.43 -19.49 24.24
CA ARG A 329 1.33 -19.49 25.19
C ARG A 329 1.57 -18.39 26.24
N ARG A 330 0.70 -17.39 26.28
CA ARG A 330 0.76 -16.27 27.24
C ARG A 330 -0.42 -16.32 28.22
N SER A 331 -0.29 -15.65 29.37
CA SER A 331 -1.41 -15.49 30.31
C SER A 331 -2.39 -14.44 29.79
N ARG A 332 -3.69 -14.74 29.86
CA ARG A 332 -4.76 -13.77 29.51
C ARG A 332 -4.91 -12.63 30.52
N SER A 333 -4.37 -12.81 31.72
CA SER A 333 -4.44 -11.81 32.78
C SER A 333 -3.35 -10.74 32.71
N HIS A 334 -2.41 -10.89 31.78
CA HIS A 334 -1.17 -10.12 31.75
C HIS A 334 -1.03 -9.31 30.47
N CYS A 335 -0.94 -7.99 30.61
CA CYS A 335 -0.54 -7.04 29.56
C CYS A 335 -1.34 -7.13 28.25
N ILE A 336 -2.58 -7.62 28.24
CA ILE A 336 -3.45 -7.54 27.05
C ILE A 336 -4.19 -6.21 27.07
N LEU A 337 -4.03 -5.41 26.00
CA LEU A 337 -4.80 -4.18 25.79
C LEU A 337 -6.19 -4.49 25.24
N GLY A 338 -6.24 -5.38 24.24
CA GLY A 338 -7.47 -5.76 23.56
C GLY A 338 -7.20 -6.59 22.31
N TYR A 339 -8.23 -6.71 21.49
CA TYR A 339 -8.26 -7.56 20.31
C TYR A 339 -8.80 -6.79 19.10
N ILE A 340 -8.27 -7.08 17.92
CA ILE A 340 -8.76 -6.58 16.64
C ILE A 340 -9.45 -7.75 15.93
N ARG A 341 -10.76 -7.63 15.71
CA ARG A 341 -11.55 -8.57 14.90
C ARG A 341 -11.84 -7.95 13.54
N ILE A 342 -11.02 -8.29 12.54
CA ILE A 342 -11.23 -7.82 11.16
C ILE A 342 -12.44 -8.55 10.57
N ASP A 343 -13.38 -7.80 9.99
CA ASP A 343 -14.51 -8.38 9.27
C ASP A 343 -14.01 -9.24 8.09
N ASN A 344 -14.57 -10.44 7.91
CA ASN A 344 -14.21 -11.33 6.79
C ASN A 344 -14.49 -10.69 5.42
N GLU A 345 -15.51 -9.83 5.35
CA GLU A 345 -15.89 -9.09 4.15
C GLU A 345 -15.14 -7.75 4.04
N TYR A 346 -14.19 -7.46 4.94
CA TYR A 346 -13.43 -6.22 4.88
C TYR A 346 -12.73 -6.09 3.53
N LEU A 347 -13.02 -4.97 2.88
CA LEU A 347 -12.33 -4.46 1.70
C LEU A 347 -11.87 -3.05 2.06
N TYR A 348 -10.58 -2.79 1.90
CA TYR A 348 -10.06 -1.44 2.10
C TYR A 348 -10.80 -0.45 1.19
N SER A 349 -11.30 0.61 1.81
CA SER A 349 -11.85 1.78 1.14
C SER A 349 -11.44 3.03 1.93
N PHE A 350 -11.29 4.14 1.20
CA PHE A 350 -10.99 5.43 1.80
C PHE A 350 -11.88 6.49 1.15
N ASN A 351 -12.73 7.10 1.95
CA ASN A 351 -13.66 8.15 1.53
C ASN A 351 -13.30 9.53 2.10
N GLY A 352 -12.14 9.64 2.74
CA GLY A 352 -11.65 10.88 3.33
C GLY A 352 -10.93 11.78 2.33
N ILE A 353 -10.42 12.90 2.84
CA ILE A 353 -9.51 13.78 2.11
C ILE A 353 -8.08 13.33 2.40
N TYR A 354 -7.33 12.98 1.35
CA TYR A 354 -5.93 12.63 1.51
C TYR A 354 -5.09 13.89 1.75
N ASP A 355 -4.39 13.95 2.90
CA ASP A 355 -3.42 14.99 3.20
C ASP A 355 -2.03 14.38 3.45
N PRO A 356 -1.12 14.47 2.47
CA PRO A 356 0.20 13.85 2.56
C PRO A 356 1.17 14.57 3.51
N ILE A 357 0.80 15.73 4.06
CA ILE A 357 1.72 16.58 4.86
C ILE A 357 1.54 16.38 6.37
N LEU A 358 0.52 15.62 6.77
CA LEU A 358 0.28 15.24 8.17
C LEU A 358 1.32 14.25 8.72
#